data_AF-A0AAV4JIK6-F1
#
_entry.id   AF-A0AAV4JIK6-F1
#
_cell.length_a   1.000
_cell.length_b   1.000
_cell.length_c   1.000
_cell.angle_alpha   90.00
_cell.angle_beta   90.00
_cell.angle_gamma   90.00
#
_symmetry.space_group_name_H-M   'P 1'
#
loop_
_entity.id
_entity.type
_entity.pdbx_description
1 polymer ?
#
loop_
_entity_poly.entity_id
_entity_poly.type
_entity_poly.pdbx_seq_one_letter_code
_entity_poly.pdbx_strand_id
1 'polypeptide(L)'
;MSASDHYSRSVLQRMMAQLTEEAYEDVVVEVKDKNFRCHRFILSACSMFFRALFRSGMSEALQQMVELKDMEPETFQLILNCIYGGKNVLTRDNVLAIWQAATLLQIDFLEESCEVFLMENTDKENCIDVYICAKHMSNNQVFNLTWDIILKEFECLVKTKDIFFLDASDMERLVVSDDLRVKSEDTVVNVIKEWTRLYEPANAESKNTDVTDESQPEENPETKAYVTLKKGKKAKNIQAKNTHHSRSASRQTGTGEQSNILATLFGASRLCLASSYCLQELLTDPKVIYNIAALSHVRNALRFHLQPERRYDFCPSAAVHRSDSDWTNVMVSITSPGLQNSQPQLVCKQSPQNDWQTLLTGNSSNHVIQEQCNTVVYGNSVFGTTCDVSRNITFMFQFDLQKGGMKFALIGQSLKNRVNHTLVCHKNYLYIMGGDNGDLSIDRLDLDKPAQSQWQTVGHLVQAVSGATATVLGNVIIIIGNVKQEGQDETSSLIQCFDPETMSTHLVVDALAKASEKRVFVKRWSDVYLLQEGGDFWLLQTTREKDRLNLNYRGRLWNSQVNLTSAIIYREELVVLAKPSTSQAAADGSQGQNLDQEEDKVPTRWETPQNELFKRVHILREDKCCLMTAVLPSA
;
A
#
# COMPACT_ATOMS: atom_id res chain seq x y z
N MET A 1 -48.00 -28.29 4.65
CA MET A 1 -48.49 -29.67 4.75
C MET A 1 -47.28 -30.58 4.92
N SER A 2 -47.07 -31.18 6.09
CA SER A 2 -46.00 -32.17 6.27
C SER A 2 -46.49 -33.53 5.74
N ALA A 3 -46.29 -33.78 4.46
CA ALA A 3 -46.53 -35.11 3.89
C ALA A 3 -45.50 -36.09 4.47
N SER A 4 -45.92 -37.32 4.81
CA SER A 4 -44.98 -38.37 5.18
C SER A 4 -44.05 -38.68 4.01
N ASP A 5 -42.77 -38.91 4.26
CA ASP A 5 -41.72 -39.10 3.24
C ASP A 5 -42.09 -40.19 2.21
N HIS A 6 -42.84 -41.21 2.66
CA HIS A 6 -43.40 -42.27 1.80
C HIS A 6 -44.50 -41.77 0.84
N TYR A 7 -45.41 -40.92 1.32
CA TYR A 7 -46.49 -40.36 0.50
C TYR A 7 -45.92 -39.42 -0.57
N SER A 8 -44.97 -38.57 -0.18
CA SER A 8 -44.26 -37.65 -1.09
C SER A 8 -43.55 -38.41 -2.21
N ARG A 9 -42.80 -39.47 -1.88
CA ARG A 9 -42.13 -40.34 -2.87
C ARG A 9 -43.12 -41.04 -3.79
N SER A 10 -44.22 -41.59 -3.25
CA SER A 10 -45.23 -42.28 -4.06
C SER A 10 -45.95 -41.35 -5.05
N VAL A 11 -46.26 -40.11 -4.62
CA VAL A 11 -46.85 -39.09 -5.50
C VAL A 11 -45.86 -38.68 -6.58
N LEU A 12 -44.61 -38.36 -6.21
CA LEU A 12 -43.55 -38.01 -7.16
C LEU A 12 -43.31 -39.12 -8.19
N GLN A 13 -43.28 -40.38 -7.77
CA GLN A 13 -43.06 -41.52 -8.67
C GLN A 13 -44.19 -41.68 -9.69
N ARG A 14 -45.45 -41.49 -9.27
CA ARG A 14 -46.60 -41.51 -10.18
C ARG A 14 -46.62 -40.30 -11.11
N MET A 15 -46.27 -39.12 -10.60
CA MET A 15 -46.14 -37.91 -11.40
C MET A 15 -45.05 -38.08 -12.47
N MET A 16 -43.88 -38.60 -12.11
CA MET A 16 -42.79 -38.89 -13.06
C MET A 16 -43.19 -39.92 -14.12
N ALA A 17 -43.98 -40.94 -13.78
CA ALA A 17 -44.49 -41.91 -14.76
C ALA A 17 -45.47 -41.28 -15.77
N GLN A 18 -46.24 -40.26 -15.36
CA GLN A 18 -47.10 -39.51 -16.29
C GLN A 18 -46.31 -38.51 -17.14
N LEU A 19 -45.23 -37.92 -16.58
CA LEU A 19 -44.35 -37.00 -17.30
C LEU A 19 -43.52 -37.71 -18.40
N THR A 20 -43.50 -39.05 -18.43
CA THR A 20 -42.92 -39.84 -19.53
C THR A 20 -43.89 -40.12 -20.68
N GLU A 21 -45.19 -39.81 -20.54
CA GLU A 21 -46.16 -39.95 -21.62
C GLU A 21 -46.20 -38.67 -22.47
N GLU A 22 -45.95 -38.80 -23.79
CA GLU A 22 -45.96 -37.67 -24.75
C GLU A 22 -47.31 -36.90 -24.78
N ALA A 23 -48.38 -37.48 -24.25
CA ALA A 23 -49.72 -36.91 -24.26
C ALA A 23 -49.89 -35.65 -23.38
N TYR A 24 -48.97 -35.38 -22.44
CA TYR A 24 -49.09 -34.27 -21.49
C TYR A 24 -48.07 -33.13 -21.71
N GLU A 25 -47.25 -33.22 -22.76
CA GLU A 25 -46.31 -32.16 -23.15
C GLU A 25 -47.09 -30.98 -23.75
N ASP A 26 -47.11 -29.84 -23.04
CA ASP A 26 -47.94 -28.68 -23.36
C ASP A 26 -47.14 -27.43 -23.79
N VAL A 27 -45.80 -27.56 -23.87
CA VAL A 27 -44.90 -26.52 -24.40
C VAL A 27 -43.67 -27.12 -25.08
N VAL A 28 -43.19 -26.44 -26.12
CA VAL A 28 -41.94 -26.72 -26.82
C VAL A 28 -40.97 -25.57 -26.53
N VAL A 29 -39.79 -25.88 -26.01
CA VAL A 29 -38.69 -24.93 -25.88
C VAL A 29 -37.72 -25.15 -27.03
N GLU A 30 -37.57 -24.17 -27.89
CA GLU A 30 -36.58 -24.13 -28.96
C GLU A 30 -35.30 -23.49 -28.44
N VAL A 31 -34.21 -24.25 -28.49
CA VAL A 31 -32.87 -23.76 -28.15
C VAL A 31 -32.03 -23.88 -29.41
N LYS A 32 -31.77 -22.74 -30.05
CA LYS A 32 -31.13 -22.67 -31.37
C LYS A 32 -31.86 -23.53 -32.40
N ASP A 33 -31.29 -24.67 -32.78
CA ASP A 33 -31.83 -25.55 -33.82
C ASP A 33 -32.49 -26.82 -33.26
N LYS A 34 -32.64 -26.91 -31.93
CA LYS A 34 -33.18 -28.12 -31.27
C LYS A 34 -34.42 -27.82 -30.45
N ASN A 35 -35.45 -28.64 -30.64
CA ASN A 35 -36.73 -28.55 -29.96
C ASN A 35 -36.81 -29.53 -28.79
N PHE A 36 -37.22 -29.03 -27.63
CA PHE A 36 -37.41 -29.79 -26.42
C PHE A 36 -38.87 -29.71 -26.00
N ARG A 37 -39.56 -30.84 -25.96
CA ARG A 37 -40.93 -30.90 -25.45
C ARG A 37 -40.90 -31.02 -23.93
N CYS A 38 -41.70 -30.20 -23.26
CA CYS A 38 -41.66 -30.00 -21.82
C CYS A 38 -43.08 -29.74 -21.26
N HIS A 39 -43.14 -29.60 -19.95
CA HIS A 39 -44.38 -29.37 -19.20
C HIS A 39 -44.36 -27.99 -18.55
N ARG A 40 -45.29 -27.09 -18.91
CA ARG A 40 -45.38 -25.70 -18.41
C ARG A 40 -45.45 -25.66 -16.89
N PHE A 41 -46.20 -26.57 -16.28
CA PHE A 41 -46.34 -26.64 -14.82
C PHE A 41 -45.00 -26.91 -14.13
N ILE A 42 -44.23 -27.89 -14.62
CA ILE A 42 -42.94 -28.27 -14.03
C ILE A 42 -41.92 -27.14 -14.22
N LEU A 43 -41.81 -26.59 -15.44
CA LEU A 43 -40.92 -25.47 -15.71
C LEU A 43 -41.29 -24.24 -14.85
N SER A 44 -42.58 -23.92 -14.70
CA SER A 44 -43.03 -22.84 -13.82
C SER A 44 -42.74 -23.11 -12.35
N ALA A 45 -42.83 -24.37 -11.91
CA ALA A 45 -42.59 -24.72 -10.52
C ALA A 45 -41.10 -24.57 -10.15
N CYS A 46 -40.21 -24.93 -11.07
CA CYS A 46 -38.76 -24.97 -10.84
C CYS A 46 -38.02 -23.69 -11.27
N SER A 47 -38.55 -22.90 -12.21
CA SER A 47 -37.90 -21.72 -12.77
C SER A 47 -38.80 -20.48 -12.63
N MET A 48 -38.27 -19.43 -12.01
CA MET A 48 -38.97 -18.15 -11.92
C MET A 48 -39.09 -17.46 -13.27
N PHE A 49 -38.10 -17.63 -14.17
CA PHE A 49 -38.16 -17.14 -15.55
C PHE A 49 -39.37 -17.70 -16.29
N PHE A 50 -39.53 -19.03 -16.33
CA PHE A 50 -40.65 -19.66 -17.03
C PHE A 50 -41.98 -19.34 -16.34
N ARG A 51 -42.01 -19.25 -15.01
CA ARG A 51 -43.19 -18.83 -14.25
C ARG A 51 -43.64 -17.42 -14.66
N ALA A 52 -42.72 -16.49 -14.77
CA ALA A 52 -43.00 -15.12 -15.20
C ALA A 52 -43.45 -15.10 -16.67
N LEU A 53 -42.74 -15.82 -17.53
CA LEU A 53 -43.05 -15.92 -18.96
C LEU A 53 -44.48 -16.40 -19.19
N PHE A 54 -44.89 -17.52 -18.57
CA PHE A 54 -46.21 -18.09 -18.75
C PHE A 54 -47.34 -17.31 -18.05
N ARG A 55 -47.02 -16.42 -17.11
CA ARG A 55 -47.99 -15.53 -16.44
C ARG A 55 -48.04 -14.12 -17.01
N SER A 56 -47.12 -13.74 -17.88
CA SER A 56 -46.93 -12.37 -18.38
C SER A 56 -48.09 -11.82 -19.22
N GLY A 57 -48.97 -12.69 -19.74
CA GLY A 57 -50.06 -12.29 -20.64
C GLY A 57 -49.61 -11.80 -22.01
N MET A 58 -48.32 -11.94 -22.35
CA MET A 58 -47.76 -11.62 -23.67
C MET A 58 -48.05 -12.74 -24.69
N SER A 59 -47.78 -12.50 -25.98
CA SER A 59 -47.94 -13.49 -27.07
C SER A 59 -47.28 -14.84 -26.75
N GLU A 60 -46.12 -14.78 -26.10
CA GLU A 60 -45.29 -15.90 -25.69
C GLU A 60 -45.96 -16.76 -24.60
N ALA A 61 -46.87 -16.19 -23.80
CA ALA A 61 -47.66 -16.94 -22.83
C ALA A 61 -48.80 -17.75 -23.49
N LEU A 62 -49.22 -17.36 -24.69
CA LEU A 62 -50.26 -18.01 -25.51
C LEU A 62 -49.68 -18.97 -26.55
N GLN A 63 -48.42 -18.78 -26.93
CA GLN A 63 -47.70 -19.65 -27.85
C GLN A 63 -47.31 -20.97 -27.18
N GLN A 64 -47.39 -22.07 -27.93
CA GLN A 64 -46.88 -23.38 -27.51
C GLN A 64 -45.36 -23.52 -27.69
N MET A 65 -44.67 -22.48 -28.16
CA MET A 65 -43.25 -22.51 -28.51
C MET A 65 -42.51 -21.32 -27.88
N VAL A 66 -41.42 -21.60 -27.15
CA VAL A 66 -40.58 -20.61 -26.46
C VAL A 66 -39.16 -20.69 -27.00
N GLU A 67 -38.60 -19.58 -27.48
CA GLU A 67 -37.24 -19.54 -28.04
C GLU A 67 -36.22 -19.06 -26.99
N LEU A 68 -35.14 -19.82 -26.76
CA LEU A 68 -33.98 -19.45 -25.95
C LEU A 68 -32.74 -19.28 -26.83
N LYS A 69 -32.27 -18.03 -26.96
CA LYS A 69 -31.17 -17.66 -27.87
C LYS A 69 -29.77 -17.82 -27.26
N ASP A 70 -29.66 -17.64 -25.96
CA ASP A 70 -28.37 -17.49 -25.26
C ASP A 70 -27.92 -18.79 -24.54
N MET A 71 -28.25 -19.97 -25.08
CA MET A 71 -27.92 -21.26 -24.45
C MET A 71 -27.57 -22.35 -25.46
N GLU A 72 -26.66 -23.26 -25.10
CA GLU A 72 -26.39 -24.46 -25.90
C GLU A 72 -27.45 -25.55 -25.67
N PRO A 73 -27.86 -26.28 -26.72
CA PRO A 73 -28.82 -27.38 -26.59
C PRO A 73 -28.36 -28.47 -25.62
N GLU A 74 -27.06 -28.77 -25.54
CA GLU A 74 -26.56 -29.76 -24.58
C GLU A 74 -26.77 -29.29 -23.13
N THR A 75 -26.47 -28.03 -22.83
CA THR A 75 -26.65 -27.44 -21.48
C THR A 75 -28.11 -27.48 -21.06
N PHE A 76 -29.03 -27.09 -21.95
CA PHE A 76 -30.47 -27.12 -21.64
C PHE A 76 -30.97 -28.55 -21.41
N GLN A 77 -30.49 -29.53 -22.18
CA GLN A 77 -30.82 -30.95 -21.95
C GLN A 77 -30.37 -31.43 -20.57
N LEU A 78 -29.19 -31.03 -20.10
CA LEU A 78 -28.70 -31.39 -18.76
C LEU A 78 -29.56 -30.75 -17.67
N ILE A 79 -29.98 -29.49 -17.84
CA ILE A 79 -30.90 -28.81 -16.92
C ILE A 79 -32.24 -29.53 -16.85
N LEU A 80 -32.82 -29.92 -17.99
CA LEU A 80 -34.04 -30.72 -18.02
C LEU A 80 -33.86 -32.06 -17.30
N ASN A 81 -32.73 -32.74 -17.52
CA ASN A 81 -32.44 -33.99 -16.81
C ASN A 81 -32.32 -33.77 -15.29
N CYS A 82 -31.85 -32.62 -14.83
CA CYS A 82 -31.85 -32.25 -13.41
C CYS A 82 -33.27 -31.96 -12.89
N ILE A 83 -34.08 -31.19 -13.62
CA ILE A 83 -35.47 -30.87 -13.26
C ILE A 83 -36.34 -32.12 -13.17
N TYR A 84 -36.26 -33.00 -14.17
CA TYR A 84 -37.10 -34.19 -14.28
C TYR A 84 -36.54 -35.43 -13.59
N GLY A 85 -35.21 -35.56 -13.49
CA GLY A 85 -34.55 -36.78 -13.04
C GLY A 85 -33.81 -36.67 -11.70
N GLY A 86 -33.53 -35.46 -11.21
CA GLY A 86 -32.87 -35.22 -9.92
C GLY A 86 -31.48 -35.87 -9.77
N LYS A 87 -30.77 -36.17 -10.87
CA LYS A 87 -29.45 -36.81 -10.84
C LYS A 87 -28.32 -35.77 -10.76
N ASN A 88 -27.23 -36.12 -10.06
CA ASN A 88 -25.97 -35.35 -10.00
C ASN A 88 -25.26 -35.38 -11.36
N VAL A 89 -25.65 -34.48 -12.26
CA VAL A 89 -25.11 -34.37 -13.64
C VAL A 89 -23.94 -33.38 -13.73
N LEU A 90 -23.57 -32.74 -12.61
CA LEU A 90 -22.51 -31.74 -12.55
C LEU A 90 -21.13 -32.37 -12.70
N THR A 91 -20.35 -31.85 -13.64
CA THR A 91 -18.94 -32.18 -13.89
C THR A 91 -18.13 -30.89 -14.02
N ARG A 92 -16.80 -30.98 -13.91
CA ARG A 92 -15.92 -29.81 -14.05
C ARG A 92 -16.07 -29.08 -15.38
N ASP A 93 -16.37 -29.82 -16.45
CA ASP A 93 -16.48 -29.24 -17.81
C ASP A 93 -17.82 -28.55 -18.05
N ASN A 94 -18.90 -29.02 -17.42
CA ASN A 94 -20.25 -28.51 -17.68
C ASN A 94 -20.75 -27.53 -16.61
N VAL A 95 -20.17 -27.52 -15.41
CA VAL A 95 -20.73 -26.79 -14.26
C VAL A 95 -20.83 -25.29 -14.51
N LEU A 96 -19.86 -24.66 -15.18
CA LEU A 96 -19.91 -23.22 -15.46
C LEU A 96 -21.05 -22.85 -16.42
N ALA A 97 -21.25 -23.65 -17.48
CA ALA A 97 -22.33 -23.44 -18.43
C ALA A 97 -23.71 -23.70 -17.79
N ILE A 98 -23.81 -24.76 -16.96
CA ILE A 98 -25.05 -25.06 -16.22
C ILE A 98 -25.35 -23.94 -15.22
N TRP A 99 -24.35 -23.44 -14.50
CA TRP A 99 -24.53 -22.37 -13.53
C TRP A 99 -25.02 -21.07 -14.19
N GLN A 100 -24.39 -20.65 -15.31
CA GLN A 100 -24.84 -19.50 -16.10
C GLN A 100 -26.29 -19.65 -16.57
N ALA A 101 -26.62 -20.83 -17.06
CA ALA A 101 -27.97 -21.13 -17.53
C ALA A 101 -28.99 -21.20 -16.39
N ALA A 102 -28.62 -21.74 -15.23
CA ALA A 102 -29.47 -21.80 -14.04
C ALA A 102 -29.80 -20.38 -13.56
N THR A 103 -28.82 -19.49 -13.46
CA THR A 103 -29.02 -18.07 -13.12
C THR A 103 -29.88 -17.33 -14.15
N LEU A 104 -29.68 -17.57 -15.45
CA LEU A 104 -30.52 -16.99 -16.50
C LEU A 104 -31.98 -17.43 -16.37
N LEU A 105 -32.20 -18.72 -16.09
CA LEU A 105 -33.52 -19.31 -15.93
C LEU A 105 -34.09 -19.14 -14.51
N GLN A 106 -33.33 -18.56 -13.57
CA GLN A 106 -33.70 -18.39 -12.16
C GLN A 106 -34.17 -19.71 -11.53
N ILE A 107 -33.26 -20.69 -11.45
CA ILE A 107 -33.50 -22.03 -10.91
C ILE A 107 -32.68 -22.19 -9.61
N ASP A 108 -33.23 -21.68 -8.51
CA ASP A 108 -32.54 -21.52 -7.21
C ASP A 108 -31.81 -22.79 -6.74
N PHE A 109 -32.48 -23.94 -6.71
CA PHE A 109 -31.87 -25.19 -6.19
C PHE A 109 -30.71 -25.71 -7.05
N LEU A 110 -30.72 -25.41 -8.35
CA LEU A 110 -29.66 -25.82 -9.27
C LEU A 110 -28.48 -24.86 -9.16
N GLU A 111 -28.73 -23.57 -8.97
CA GLU A 111 -27.72 -22.57 -8.65
C GLU A 111 -26.96 -22.95 -7.37
N GLU A 112 -27.69 -23.21 -6.27
CA GLU A 112 -27.10 -23.65 -5.00
C GLU A 112 -26.25 -24.92 -5.17
N SER A 113 -26.73 -25.90 -5.94
CA SER A 113 -26.00 -27.14 -6.20
C SER A 113 -24.71 -26.90 -7.01
N CYS A 114 -24.75 -26.00 -7.99
CA CYS A 114 -23.57 -25.61 -8.77
C CYS A 114 -22.55 -24.87 -7.90
N GLU A 115 -23.01 -23.99 -7.02
CA GLU A 115 -22.15 -23.22 -6.11
C GLU A 115 -21.42 -24.14 -5.13
N VAL A 116 -22.12 -25.10 -4.51
CA VAL A 116 -21.48 -26.11 -3.64
C VAL A 116 -20.44 -26.91 -4.41
N PHE A 117 -20.78 -27.38 -5.62
CA PHE A 117 -19.84 -28.13 -6.45
C PHE A 117 -18.60 -27.31 -6.81
N LEU A 118 -18.78 -26.03 -7.18
CA LEU A 118 -17.69 -25.12 -7.52
C LEU A 118 -16.80 -24.85 -6.30
N MET A 119 -17.37 -24.62 -5.12
CA MET A 119 -16.58 -24.39 -3.92
C MET A 119 -15.69 -25.59 -3.56
N GLU A 120 -16.15 -26.82 -3.80
CA GLU A 120 -15.38 -28.04 -3.52
C GLU A 120 -14.38 -28.42 -4.63
N ASN A 121 -14.61 -27.97 -5.88
CA ASN A 121 -13.84 -28.39 -7.06
C ASN A 121 -13.07 -27.27 -7.75
N THR A 122 -13.01 -26.07 -7.16
CA THR A 122 -12.19 -24.97 -7.69
C THR A 122 -10.72 -25.24 -7.37
N ASP A 123 -9.88 -25.19 -8.40
CA ASP A 123 -8.43 -25.34 -8.33
C ASP A 123 -7.74 -24.23 -9.13
N LYS A 124 -6.40 -24.23 -9.13
CA LYS A 124 -5.60 -23.22 -9.83
C LYS A 124 -5.81 -23.15 -11.35
N GLU A 125 -6.36 -24.20 -11.98
CA GLU A 125 -6.55 -24.24 -13.43
C GLU A 125 -7.88 -23.64 -13.86
N ASN A 126 -8.92 -23.83 -13.05
CA ASN A 126 -10.26 -23.30 -13.34
C ASN A 126 -10.59 -21.98 -12.60
N CYS A 127 -9.78 -21.56 -11.62
CA CYS A 127 -10.10 -20.46 -10.72
C CYS A 127 -10.49 -19.15 -11.41
N ILE A 128 -9.75 -18.73 -12.46
CA ILE A 128 -10.02 -17.47 -13.16
C ILE A 128 -11.36 -17.51 -13.91
N ASP A 129 -11.68 -18.61 -14.57
CA ASP A 129 -12.94 -18.76 -15.29
C ASP A 129 -14.13 -18.77 -14.32
N VAL A 130 -14.00 -19.47 -13.19
CA VAL A 130 -15.00 -19.47 -12.11
C VAL A 130 -15.15 -18.07 -11.50
N TYR A 131 -14.05 -17.35 -11.28
CA TYR A 131 -14.05 -15.98 -10.76
C TYR A 131 -14.80 -15.01 -11.68
N ILE A 132 -14.51 -15.04 -12.98
CA ILE A 132 -15.18 -14.18 -13.98
C ILE A 132 -16.68 -14.48 -13.99
N CYS A 133 -17.06 -15.76 -13.98
CA CYS A 133 -18.46 -16.17 -13.91
C CYS A 133 -19.15 -15.69 -12.62
N ALA A 134 -18.51 -15.87 -11.46
CA ALA A 134 -19.02 -15.44 -10.16
C ALA A 134 -19.23 -13.92 -10.10
N LYS A 135 -18.31 -13.14 -10.68
CA LYS A 135 -18.42 -11.68 -10.81
C LYS A 135 -19.62 -11.28 -11.68
N HIS A 136 -19.85 -11.95 -12.81
CA HIS A 136 -21.01 -11.69 -13.66
C HIS A 136 -22.34 -12.01 -12.98
N MET A 137 -22.40 -13.08 -12.18
CA MET A 137 -23.60 -13.50 -11.46
C MET A 137 -23.81 -12.75 -10.13
N SER A 138 -22.86 -11.90 -9.73
CA SER A 138 -22.87 -11.21 -8.43
C SER A 138 -22.94 -12.17 -7.23
N ASN A 139 -22.39 -13.39 -7.36
CA ASN A 139 -22.32 -14.35 -6.25
C ASN A 139 -21.08 -14.07 -5.37
N ASN A 140 -21.30 -13.47 -4.20
CA ASN A 140 -20.23 -13.05 -3.30
C ASN A 140 -19.47 -14.21 -2.65
N GLN A 141 -20.09 -15.38 -2.45
CA GLN A 141 -19.44 -16.50 -1.77
C GLN A 141 -18.37 -17.13 -2.65
N VAL A 142 -18.74 -17.52 -3.88
CA VAL A 142 -17.79 -18.10 -4.85
C VAL A 142 -16.77 -17.05 -5.29
N PHE A 143 -17.18 -15.79 -5.42
CA PHE A 143 -16.29 -14.68 -5.76
C PHE A 143 -15.18 -14.47 -4.73
N ASN A 144 -15.50 -14.44 -3.43
CA ASN A 144 -14.48 -14.27 -2.39
C ASN A 144 -13.56 -15.49 -2.28
N LEU A 145 -14.11 -16.71 -2.36
CA LEU A 145 -13.32 -17.94 -2.35
C LEU A 145 -12.32 -17.99 -3.52
N THR A 146 -12.78 -17.71 -4.73
CA THR A 146 -11.92 -17.69 -5.93
C THR A 146 -10.87 -16.59 -5.83
N TRP A 147 -11.22 -15.41 -5.33
CA TRP A 147 -10.26 -14.33 -5.10
C TRP A 147 -9.13 -14.74 -4.15
N ASP A 148 -9.44 -15.41 -3.05
CA ASP A 148 -8.43 -15.90 -2.10
C ASP A 148 -7.50 -16.94 -2.74
N ILE A 149 -8.02 -17.78 -3.64
CA ILE A 149 -7.21 -18.74 -4.41
C ILE A 149 -6.30 -17.98 -5.39
N ILE A 150 -6.81 -16.96 -6.09
CA ILE A 150 -6.00 -16.13 -7.00
C ILE A 150 -4.83 -15.49 -6.25
N LEU A 151 -5.06 -14.96 -5.05
CA LEU A 151 -4.01 -14.35 -4.23
C LEU A 151 -2.95 -15.37 -3.78
N LYS A 152 -3.35 -16.59 -3.43
CA LYS A 152 -2.45 -17.65 -2.96
C LYS A 152 -1.67 -18.32 -4.08
N GLU A 153 -2.30 -18.56 -5.22
CA GLU A 153 -1.73 -19.29 -6.37
C GLU A 153 -1.23 -18.36 -7.49
N PHE A 154 -1.00 -17.08 -7.19
CA PHE A 154 -0.59 -16.07 -8.17
C PHE A 154 0.60 -16.51 -9.04
N GLU A 155 1.68 -17.03 -8.44
CA GLU A 155 2.86 -17.48 -9.20
C GLU A 155 2.55 -18.62 -10.20
N CYS A 156 1.57 -19.48 -9.88
CA CYS A 156 1.11 -20.53 -10.79
C CYS A 156 0.31 -19.91 -11.96
N LEU A 157 -0.59 -18.99 -11.66
CA LEU A 157 -1.46 -18.31 -12.64
C LEU A 157 -0.69 -17.42 -13.62
N VAL A 158 0.43 -16.84 -13.18
CA VAL A 158 1.34 -16.09 -14.06
C VAL A 158 1.96 -17.01 -15.12
N LYS A 159 2.34 -18.25 -14.75
CA LYS A 159 2.95 -19.21 -15.68
C LYS A 159 1.96 -19.72 -16.73
N THR A 160 0.71 -19.96 -16.34
CA THR A 160 -0.34 -20.41 -17.27
C THR A 160 -0.91 -19.29 -18.14
N LYS A 161 -0.55 -18.03 -17.82
CA LYS A 161 -1.05 -16.81 -18.47
C LYS A 161 -2.55 -16.57 -18.28
N ASP A 162 -3.17 -17.21 -17.29
CA ASP A 162 -4.60 -17.02 -17.03
C ASP A 162 -4.88 -15.70 -16.29
N ILE A 163 -3.89 -15.16 -15.57
CA ILE A 163 -4.01 -13.86 -14.90
C ILE A 163 -4.32 -12.71 -15.88
N PHE A 164 -3.96 -12.86 -17.17
CA PHE A 164 -4.16 -11.83 -18.18
C PHE A 164 -5.62 -11.66 -18.64
N PHE A 165 -6.53 -12.52 -18.19
CA PHE A 165 -7.96 -12.38 -18.45
C PHE A 165 -8.68 -11.44 -17.47
N LEU A 166 -8.01 -11.01 -16.40
CA LEU A 166 -8.56 -10.04 -15.43
C LEU A 166 -8.69 -8.65 -16.05
N ASP A 167 -9.73 -7.93 -15.61
CA ASP A 167 -9.94 -6.54 -16.03
C ASP A 167 -9.02 -5.56 -15.27
N ALA A 168 -9.05 -4.28 -15.66
CA ALA A 168 -8.18 -3.26 -15.07
C ALA A 168 -8.43 -3.07 -13.56
N SER A 169 -9.69 -3.16 -13.13
CA SER A 169 -10.08 -2.97 -11.73
C SER A 169 -9.64 -4.14 -10.86
N ASP A 170 -9.75 -5.36 -11.37
CA ASP A 170 -9.28 -6.57 -10.69
C ASP A 170 -7.75 -6.58 -10.62
N MET A 171 -7.06 -6.16 -11.69
CA MET A 171 -5.60 -6.02 -11.67
C MET A 171 -5.12 -4.98 -10.66
N GLU A 172 -5.80 -3.83 -10.55
CA GLU A 172 -5.49 -2.84 -9.53
C GLU A 172 -5.69 -3.41 -8.12
N ARG A 173 -6.82 -4.08 -7.88
CA ARG A 173 -7.11 -4.75 -6.60
C ARG A 173 -6.06 -5.80 -6.24
N LEU A 174 -5.61 -6.58 -7.22
CA LEU A 174 -4.57 -7.60 -7.06
C LEU A 174 -3.23 -6.97 -6.65
N VAL A 175 -2.81 -5.91 -7.35
CA VAL A 175 -1.51 -5.26 -7.12
C VAL A 175 -1.47 -4.60 -5.73
N VAL A 176 -2.55 -3.93 -5.31
CA VAL A 176 -2.66 -3.26 -4.02
C VAL A 176 -2.65 -4.25 -2.85
N SER A 177 -3.30 -5.41 -2.98
CA SER A 177 -3.54 -6.36 -1.88
C SER A 177 -2.27 -6.76 -1.12
N ASP A 178 -2.28 -6.63 0.21
CA ASP A 178 -1.18 -7.08 1.07
C ASP A 178 -1.11 -8.62 1.19
N ASP A 179 -2.18 -9.33 0.84
CA ASP A 179 -2.32 -10.79 1.00
C ASP A 179 -1.85 -11.59 -0.23
N LEU A 180 -1.43 -10.90 -1.30
CA LEU A 180 -0.89 -11.54 -2.50
C LEU A 180 0.40 -12.28 -2.17
N ARG A 181 0.45 -13.59 -2.47
CA ARG A 181 1.63 -14.42 -2.24
C ARG A 181 2.56 -14.39 -3.44
N VAL A 182 3.73 -13.80 -3.25
CA VAL A 182 4.76 -13.70 -4.28
C VAL A 182 6.14 -13.64 -3.65
N LYS A 183 7.12 -14.32 -4.24
CA LYS A 183 8.51 -14.32 -3.73
C LYS A 183 9.28 -13.03 -4.04
N SER A 184 8.88 -12.33 -5.10
CA SER A 184 9.54 -11.11 -5.54
C SER A 184 8.55 -10.15 -6.22
N GLU A 185 8.62 -8.88 -5.87
CA GLU A 185 7.84 -7.83 -6.55
C GLU A 185 8.22 -7.67 -8.03
N ASP A 186 9.38 -8.18 -8.45
CA ASP A 186 9.77 -8.24 -9.87
C ASP A 186 8.73 -9.01 -10.70
N THR A 187 8.19 -10.10 -10.16
CA THR A 187 7.15 -10.89 -10.82
C THR A 187 5.89 -10.05 -11.04
N VAL A 188 5.48 -9.27 -10.03
CA VAL A 188 4.30 -8.40 -10.11
C VAL A 188 4.51 -7.30 -11.15
N VAL A 189 5.68 -6.66 -11.14
CA VAL A 189 6.04 -5.60 -12.11
C VAL A 189 6.06 -6.14 -13.54
N ASN A 190 6.64 -7.34 -13.74
CA ASN A 190 6.67 -7.99 -15.05
C ASN A 190 5.26 -8.35 -15.54
N VAL A 191 4.38 -8.82 -14.64
CA VAL A 191 2.97 -9.08 -14.97
C VAL A 191 2.24 -7.79 -15.37
N ILE A 192 2.43 -6.67 -14.66
CA ILE A 192 1.83 -5.38 -15.04
C ILE A 192 2.29 -4.97 -16.44
N LYS A 193 3.59 -5.10 -16.72
CA LYS A 193 4.19 -4.79 -18.01
C LYS A 193 3.63 -5.67 -19.14
N GLU A 194 3.56 -6.98 -18.94
CA GLU A 194 3.00 -7.92 -19.92
C GLU A 194 1.50 -7.71 -20.11
N TRP A 195 0.74 -7.50 -19.03
CA TRP A 195 -0.69 -7.26 -19.09
C TRP A 195 -0.99 -5.98 -19.87
N THR A 196 -0.27 -4.90 -19.60
CA THR A 196 -0.42 -3.63 -20.34
C THR A 196 -0.01 -3.75 -21.81
N ARG A 197 0.83 -4.73 -22.16
CA ARG A 197 1.15 -5.03 -23.58
C ARG A 197 -0.01 -5.71 -24.29
N LEU A 198 -0.69 -6.63 -23.61
CA LEU A 198 -1.80 -7.41 -24.15
C LEU A 198 -3.17 -6.73 -24.01
N TYR A 199 -3.27 -5.72 -23.15
CA TYR A 199 -4.53 -5.06 -22.86
C TYR A 199 -5.00 -4.18 -24.03
N GLU A 200 -6.00 -4.66 -24.77
CA GLU A 200 -6.77 -3.88 -25.73
C GLU A 200 -8.03 -3.33 -25.02
N PRO A 201 -8.26 -2.00 -24.98
CA PRO A 201 -9.47 -1.45 -24.43
C PRO A 201 -10.67 -1.91 -25.26
N ALA A 202 -11.73 -2.33 -24.58
CA ALA A 202 -12.97 -2.87 -25.18
C ALA A 202 -13.67 -1.93 -26.20
N ASN A 203 -13.20 -0.69 -26.36
CA ASN A 203 -13.73 0.30 -27.30
C ASN A 203 -13.04 0.31 -28.69
N ALA A 204 -12.07 -0.57 -28.95
CA ALA A 204 -11.35 -0.59 -30.23
C ALA A 204 -12.13 -1.25 -31.39
N GLU A 205 -13.18 -2.04 -31.13
CA GLU A 205 -13.90 -2.79 -32.18
C GLU A 205 -14.97 -2.00 -32.95
N SER A 206 -15.09 -0.68 -32.74
CA SER A 206 -16.05 0.17 -33.47
C SER A 206 -15.39 1.25 -34.33
N LYS A 207 -14.32 0.92 -35.06
CA LYS A 207 -13.81 1.70 -36.21
C LYS A 207 -12.71 0.93 -36.92
N ASN A 208 -13.08 0.14 -37.92
CA ASN A 208 -12.35 -0.05 -39.17
C ASN A 208 -13.05 -1.11 -40.01
N THR A 209 -14.08 -0.70 -40.76
CA THR A 209 -14.32 -1.27 -42.08
C THR A 209 -13.86 -0.24 -43.10
N ASP A 210 -13.21 -0.75 -44.15
CA ASP A 210 -12.65 -0.07 -45.33
C ASP A 210 -11.34 0.69 -45.12
N VAL A 211 -10.22 0.01 -45.40
CA VAL A 211 -9.39 0.24 -46.60
C VAL A 211 -8.49 -0.99 -46.78
N THR A 212 -8.59 -1.63 -47.94
CA THR A 212 -7.62 -2.57 -48.50
C THR A 212 -6.29 -1.85 -48.75
N ASP A 213 -5.19 -2.32 -48.18
CA ASP A 213 -3.93 -2.33 -48.92
C ASP A 213 -2.95 -3.37 -48.38
N GLU A 214 -2.30 -4.05 -49.32
CA GLU A 214 -1.34 -5.12 -49.12
C GLU A 214 0.00 -4.57 -48.62
N SER A 215 0.54 -5.09 -47.52
CA SER A 215 1.97 -5.41 -47.34
C SER A 215 2.27 -5.89 -45.92
N GLN A 216 2.84 -7.09 -45.81
CA GLN A 216 3.38 -7.65 -44.58
C GLN A 216 4.75 -7.03 -44.26
N PRO A 217 5.15 -7.07 -42.97
CA PRO A 217 6.33 -7.88 -42.69
C PRO A 217 6.09 -8.92 -41.59
N GLU A 218 6.90 -9.97 -41.65
CA GLU A 218 6.82 -11.21 -40.89
C GLU A 218 6.88 -11.01 -39.36
N GLU A 219 5.84 -11.47 -38.66
CA GLU A 219 5.83 -11.66 -37.20
C GLU A 219 5.56 -13.13 -36.83
N ASN A 220 6.24 -13.54 -35.75
CA ASN A 220 6.50 -14.89 -35.26
C ASN A 220 5.23 -15.79 -35.07
N PRO A 221 5.20 -17.05 -35.57
CA PRO A 221 4.00 -17.90 -35.57
C PRO A 221 3.50 -18.40 -34.20
N GLU A 222 4.28 -18.30 -33.12
CA GLU A 222 3.89 -18.83 -31.80
C GLU A 222 2.85 -17.96 -31.06
N THR A 223 2.80 -16.65 -31.34
CA THR A 223 1.86 -15.73 -30.69
C THR A 223 0.43 -15.88 -31.24
N LYS A 224 0.29 -16.30 -32.50
CA LYS A 224 -1.03 -16.60 -33.10
C LYS A 224 -1.65 -17.89 -32.56
N ALA A 225 -0.86 -18.90 -32.19
CA ALA A 225 -1.41 -20.17 -31.71
C ALA A 225 -2.19 -19.99 -30.40
N TYR A 226 -1.66 -19.20 -29.45
CA TYR A 226 -2.30 -18.99 -28.15
C TYR A 226 -3.56 -18.11 -28.23
N VAL A 227 -3.55 -17.08 -29.07
CA VAL A 227 -4.72 -16.22 -29.32
C VAL A 227 -5.81 -16.99 -30.08
N THR A 228 -5.44 -17.89 -31.00
CA THR A 228 -6.41 -18.68 -31.79
C THR A 228 -7.01 -19.84 -30.97
N LEU A 229 -6.23 -20.46 -30.07
CA LEU A 229 -6.70 -21.56 -29.20
C LEU A 229 -7.74 -21.11 -28.16
N LYS A 230 -7.78 -19.83 -27.76
CA LYS A 230 -8.82 -19.28 -26.86
C LYS A 230 -9.83 -18.33 -27.55
N LYS A 231 -9.59 -17.81 -28.76
CA LYS A 231 -10.64 -17.17 -29.59
C LYS A 231 -11.78 -18.13 -29.96
N GLY A 232 -11.55 -19.44 -29.93
CA GLY A 232 -12.62 -20.44 -30.02
C GLY A 232 -13.54 -20.50 -28.78
N LYS A 233 -13.16 -19.91 -27.64
CA LYS A 233 -13.98 -19.84 -26.42
C LYS A 233 -14.61 -18.46 -26.17
N LYS A 234 -14.01 -17.37 -26.69
CA LYS A 234 -14.61 -16.02 -26.71
C LYS A 234 -15.29 -15.73 -28.05
N ALA A 235 -16.37 -16.46 -28.35
CA ALA A 235 -17.34 -16.07 -29.37
C ALA A 235 -18.67 -16.75 -29.09
N LYS A 236 -19.49 -16.14 -28.23
CA LYS A 236 -20.95 -16.14 -28.32
C LYS A 236 -21.46 -14.97 -27.47
N ASN A 237 -22.09 -14.04 -28.18
CA ASN A 237 -22.59 -12.75 -27.73
C ASN A 237 -23.54 -12.85 -26.52
N ILE A 238 -23.50 -11.83 -25.66
CA ILE A 238 -24.69 -11.37 -24.94
C ILE A 238 -24.81 -9.86 -25.19
N GLN A 239 -25.75 -9.48 -26.05
CA GLN A 239 -26.21 -8.10 -26.21
C GLN A 239 -27.12 -7.75 -25.04
N ALA A 240 -26.65 -6.92 -24.11
CA ALA A 240 -27.52 -6.25 -23.14
C ALA A 240 -28.07 -4.95 -23.75
N LYS A 241 -29.36 -4.95 -24.09
CA LYS A 241 -30.14 -3.71 -24.27
C LYS A 241 -30.26 -3.02 -22.91
N ASN A 242 -29.91 -1.73 -22.81
CA ASN A 242 -30.88 -0.71 -22.39
C ASN A 242 -30.38 0.75 -22.34
N THR A 243 -31.25 1.60 -22.90
CA THR A 243 -31.68 2.95 -22.48
C THR A 243 -30.69 4.12 -22.45
N HIS A 244 -30.97 5.05 -23.37
CA HIS A 244 -30.52 6.43 -23.42
C HIS A 244 -30.67 7.19 -22.09
N HIS A 245 -29.59 7.79 -21.61
CA HIS A 245 -29.61 9.16 -21.09
C HIS A 245 -28.30 9.88 -21.41
N SER A 246 -28.46 10.99 -22.12
CA SER A 246 -27.44 11.88 -22.65
C SER A 246 -26.66 12.61 -21.55
N ARG A 247 -25.33 12.69 -21.67
CA ARG A 247 -24.54 13.86 -21.25
C ARG A 247 -23.16 13.91 -21.90
N SER A 248 -23.03 14.87 -22.83
CA SER A 248 -21.83 15.60 -23.30
C SER A 248 -20.46 14.90 -23.29
N ALA A 249 -20.03 14.47 -24.47
CA ALA A 249 -18.69 13.95 -24.76
C ALA A 249 -17.68 15.08 -25.01
N SER A 250 -16.58 15.08 -24.26
CA SER A 250 -15.30 15.68 -24.65
C SER A 250 -14.46 14.64 -25.40
N ARG A 251 -14.04 14.96 -26.62
CA ARG A 251 -13.11 14.18 -27.45
C ARG A 251 -11.81 13.90 -26.68
N GLN A 252 -11.51 12.64 -26.38
CA GLN A 252 -10.14 12.20 -26.09
C GLN A 252 -9.82 10.90 -26.83
N THR A 253 -8.64 10.88 -27.42
CA THR A 253 -8.04 9.86 -28.29
C THR A 253 -7.63 8.63 -27.47
N GLY A 254 -7.91 7.42 -27.99
CA GLY A 254 -7.77 6.13 -27.28
C GLY A 254 -6.37 5.71 -26.81
N THR A 255 -5.33 6.53 -27.01
CA THR A 255 -3.98 6.30 -26.44
C THR A 255 -3.85 6.81 -25.00
N GLY A 256 -4.72 7.73 -24.56
CA GLY A 256 -4.66 8.34 -23.23
C GLY A 256 -5.13 7.41 -22.09
N GLU A 257 -6.13 6.57 -22.34
CA GLU A 257 -6.70 5.67 -21.33
C GLU A 257 -5.71 4.57 -20.94
N GLN A 258 -5.08 3.90 -21.91
CA GLN A 258 -4.05 2.89 -21.64
C GLN A 258 -2.83 3.47 -20.91
N SER A 259 -2.41 4.69 -21.25
CA SER A 259 -1.31 5.36 -20.53
C SER A 259 -1.67 5.68 -19.08
N ASN A 260 -2.93 6.04 -18.80
CA ASN A 260 -3.36 6.28 -17.43
C ASN A 260 -3.37 5.00 -16.61
N ILE A 261 -3.80 3.87 -17.19
CA ILE A 261 -3.85 2.58 -16.50
C ILE A 261 -2.45 2.13 -16.06
N LEU A 262 -1.44 2.21 -16.95
CA LEU A 262 -0.07 1.83 -16.59
C LEU A 262 0.46 2.66 -15.41
N ALA A 263 0.22 3.97 -15.44
CA ALA A 263 0.66 4.85 -14.36
C ALA A 263 -0.06 4.52 -13.04
N THR A 264 -1.36 4.25 -13.08
CA THR A 264 -2.14 3.82 -11.90
C THR A 264 -1.60 2.51 -11.33
N LEU A 265 -1.37 1.49 -12.17
CA LEU A 265 -0.84 0.20 -11.71
C LEU A 265 0.57 0.35 -11.14
N PHE A 266 1.43 1.16 -11.75
CA PHE A 266 2.76 1.46 -11.19
C PHE A 266 2.68 2.23 -9.86
N GLY A 267 1.75 3.18 -9.74
CA GLY A 267 1.50 3.89 -8.48
C GLY A 267 0.97 3.00 -7.36
N ALA A 268 0.20 1.97 -7.71
CA ALA A 268 -0.30 0.95 -6.78
C ALA A 268 0.75 -0.12 -6.42
N SER A 269 1.73 -0.34 -7.29
CA SER A 269 2.74 -1.40 -7.12
C SER A 269 3.86 -1.05 -6.14
N ARG A 270 4.52 -2.08 -5.60
CA ARG A 270 5.65 -1.94 -4.68
C ARG A 270 6.99 -1.80 -5.41
N LEU A 271 7.07 -0.85 -6.36
CA LEU A 271 8.27 -0.64 -7.20
C LEU A 271 9.55 -0.36 -6.39
N CYS A 272 9.45 0.16 -5.16
CA CYS A 272 10.63 0.41 -4.32
C CYS A 272 11.25 -0.87 -3.75
N LEU A 273 10.57 -2.02 -3.89
CA LEU A 273 11.06 -3.34 -3.51
C LEU A 273 11.50 -4.18 -4.72
N ALA A 274 11.34 -3.66 -5.94
CA ALA A 274 11.81 -4.33 -7.15
C ALA A 274 13.34 -4.33 -7.22
N SER A 275 13.92 -5.33 -7.88
CA SER A 275 15.36 -5.42 -8.06
C SER A 275 15.89 -4.28 -8.95
N SER A 276 17.17 -3.96 -8.78
CA SER A 276 17.86 -2.98 -9.63
C SER A 276 17.81 -3.38 -11.12
N TYR A 277 17.83 -4.68 -11.40
CA TYR A 277 17.70 -5.21 -12.76
C TYR A 277 16.30 -4.91 -13.35
N CYS A 278 15.23 -5.21 -12.60
CA CYS A 278 13.86 -4.94 -13.02
C CYS A 278 13.65 -3.44 -13.29
N LEU A 279 14.12 -2.56 -12.40
CA LEU A 279 14.03 -1.11 -12.59
C LEU A 279 14.81 -0.62 -13.82
N GLN A 280 15.99 -1.19 -14.09
CA GLN A 280 16.76 -0.87 -15.29
C GLN A 280 16.04 -1.30 -16.57
N GLU A 281 15.38 -2.46 -16.56
CA GLU A 281 14.57 -2.94 -17.69
C GLU A 281 13.33 -2.05 -17.93
N LEU A 282 12.72 -1.50 -16.88
CA LEU A 282 11.63 -0.54 -17.03
C LEU A 282 12.10 0.78 -17.68
N LEU A 283 13.35 1.19 -17.45
CA LEU A 283 13.91 2.39 -18.07
C LEU A 283 14.20 2.22 -19.57
N THR A 284 14.25 0.99 -20.09
CA THR A 284 14.45 0.72 -21.51
C THR A 284 13.14 0.47 -22.27
N ASP A 285 12.02 0.25 -21.57
CA ASP A 285 10.73 0.00 -22.21
C ASP A 285 10.13 1.31 -22.80
N PRO A 286 9.88 1.37 -24.12
CA PRO A 286 9.31 2.56 -24.75
C PRO A 286 7.98 3.01 -24.13
N LYS A 287 7.10 2.09 -23.71
CA LYS A 287 5.79 2.46 -23.14
C LYS A 287 5.94 3.17 -21.79
N VAL A 288 6.99 2.88 -21.04
CA VAL A 288 7.30 3.55 -19.76
C VAL A 288 7.95 4.90 -20.03
N ILE A 289 8.89 4.98 -20.97
CA ILE A 289 9.64 6.22 -21.28
C ILE A 289 8.69 7.32 -21.79
N TYR A 290 7.74 6.98 -22.67
CA TYR A 290 6.78 7.96 -23.21
C TYR A 290 5.68 8.37 -22.22
N ASN A 291 5.54 7.65 -21.10
CA ASN A 291 4.56 7.94 -20.07
C ASN A 291 5.21 8.65 -18.87
N ILE A 292 5.04 9.98 -18.81
CA ILE A 292 5.65 10.81 -17.77
C ILE A 292 5.26 10.38 -16.36
N ALA A 293 4.00 9.98 -16.15
CA ALA A 293 3.50 9.56 -14.84
C ALA A 293 4.09 8.22 -14.43
N ALA A 294 4.10 7.21 -15.32
CA ALA A 294 4.73 5.91 -15.05
C ALA A 294 6.24 6.07 -14.77
N LEU A 295 6.93 6.86 -15.59
CA LEU A 295 8.36 7.16 -15.41
C LEU A 295 8.64 7.87 -14.07
N SER A 296 7.70 8.69 -13.58
CA SER A 296 7.84 9.35 -12.28
C SER A 296 7.89 8.34 -11.13
N HIS A 297 7.07 7.28 -11.17
CA HIS A 297 7.08 6.20 -10.18
C HIS A 297 8.38 5.40 -10.22
N VAL A 298 8.88 5.07 -11.42
CA VAL A 298 10.18 4.38 -11.58
C VAL A 298 11.34 5.23 -11.07
N ARG A 299 11.36 6.54 -11.37
CA ARG A 299 12.37 7.47 -10.82
C ARG A 299 12.34 7.55 -9.31
N ASN A 300 11.16 7.52 -8.71
CA ASN A 300 10.98 7.51 -7.27
C ASN A 300 11.53 6.21 -6.63
N ALA A 301 11.25 5.04 -7.24
CA ALA A 301 11.85 3.78 -6.82
C ALA A 301 13.38 3.79 -6.92
N LEU A 302 13.94 4.31 -8.03
CA LEU A 302 15.40 4.44 -8.17
C LEU A 302 16.01 5.35 -7.11
N ARG A 303 15.35 6.47 -6.76
CA ARG A 303 15.79 7.33 -5.66
C ARG A 303 15.78 6.60 -4.33
N PHE A 304 14.75 5.80 -4.06
CA PHE A 304 14.69 4.95 -2.87
C PHE A 304 15.89 3.99 -2.80
N HIS A 305 16.29 3.39 -3.94
CA HIS A 305 17.47 2.54 -4.01
C HIS A 305 18.79 3.31 -3.80
N LEU A 306 18.92 4.49 -4.39
CA LEU A 306 20.14 5.31 -4.35
C LEU A 306 20.35 6.06 -3.02
N GLN A 307 19.30 6.24 -2.21
CA GLN A 307 19.34 7.00 -0.96
C GLN A 307 18.93 6.14 0.26
N PRO A 308 19.72 5.11 0.64
CA PRO A 308 19.38 4.20 1.73
C PRO A 308 19.24 4.92 3.09
N GLU A 309 20.03 5.96 3.33
CA GLU A 309 19.98 6.82 4.51
C GLU A 309 18.61 7.51 4.73
N ARG A 310 17.81 7.70 3.67
CA ARG A 310 16.50 8.35 3.77
C ARG A 310 15.34 7.38 4.03
N ARG A 311 15.56 6.06 3.88
CA ARG A 311 14.51 5.03 4.02
C ARG A 311 13.98 4.91 5.46
N TYR A 312 14.69 5.47 6.42
CA TYR A 312 14.37 5.45 7.85
C TYR A 312 13.42 6.58 8.28
N ASP A 313 13.43 7.69 7.53
CA ASP A 313 12.55 8.85 7.79
C ASP A 313 11.30 8.80 6.90
N PHE A 314 11.40 8.11 5.76
CA PHE A 314 10.36 8.04 4.73
C PHE A 314 10.21 6.61 4.21
N CYS A 315 9.09 5.98 4.58
CA CYS A 315 8.66 4.69 4.06
C CYS A 315 7.36 4.86 3.25
N PRO A 316 7.46 5.03 1.91
CA PRO A 316 6.28 5.11 1.05
C PRO A 316 5.52 3.79 1.03
N SER A 317 4.25 3.81 0.64
CA SER A 317 3.45 2.58 0.46
C SER A 317 4.10 1.60 -0.52
N ALA A 318 4.79 2.12 -1.54
CA ALA A 318 5.52 1.33 -2.53
C ALA A 318 6.77 0.61 -1.96
N ALA A 319 7.17 0.88 -0.72
CA ALA A 319 8.29 0.23 -0.01
C ALA A 319 7.84 -0.67 1.15
N VAL A 320 6.54 -0.94 1.26
CA VAL A 320 5.97 -1.80 2.31
C VAL A 320 5.87 -3.21 1.80
N HIS A 321 6.49 -4.15 2.51
CA HIS A 321 6.41 -5.59 2.24
C HIS A 321 4.99 -6.11 2.44
N ARG A 322 4.63 -7.12 1.63
CA ARG A 322 3.36 -7.85 1.75
C ARG A 322 3.29 -8.65 3.04
N SER A 323 2.09 -9.01 3.47
CA SER A 323 1.84 -9.78 4.71
C SER A 323 2.55 -11.14 4.73
N ASP A 324 2.71 -11.77 3.57
CA ASP A 324 3.34 -13.10 3.39
C ASP A 324 4.85 -13.02 3.12
N SER A 325 5.45 -11.82 3.12
CA SER A 325 6.89 -11.63 2.88
C SER A 325 7.72 -12.07 4.08
N ASP A 326 8.95 -12.53 3.83
CA ASP A 326 9.98 -12.83 4.84
C ASP A 326 10.39 -11.61 5.71
N TRP A 327 9.81 -10.44 5.44
CA TRP A 327 10.22 -9.16 5.97
C TRP A 327 8.98 -8.34 6.31
N THR A 328 9.04 -7.64 7.44
CA THR A 328 7.96 -6.79 7.94
C THR A 328 8.47 -5.37 8.17
N ASN A 329 7.75 -4.38 7.64
CA ASN A 329 8.03 -2.99 7.96
C ASN A 329 7.48 -2.68 9.35
N VAL A 330 8.32 -2.07 10.19
CA VAL A 330 7.98 -1.66 11.54
C VAL A 330 8.48 -0.25 11.81
N MET A 331 7.81 0.44 12.72
CA MET A 331 8.37 1.63 13.36
C MET A 331 9.18 1.19 14.56
N VAL A 332 10.38 1.74 14.71
CA VAL A 332 11.30 1.45 15.81
C VAL A 332 11.53 2.73 16.60
N SER A 333 11.64 2.56 17.91
CA SER A 333 11.96 3.64 18.85
C SER A 333 12.83 3.11 19.97
N ILE A 334 13.59 4.02 20.58
CA ILE A 334 14.32 3.75 21.82
C ILE A 334 13.53 4.37 22.98
N THR A 335 13.29 3.60 24.03
CA THR A 335 12.65 4.10 25.25
C THR A 335 13.59 5.04 26.01
N SER A 336 13.04 6.15 26.51
CA SER A 336 13.74 6.95 27.52
C SER A 336 13.66 6.18 28.84
N PRO A 337 14.77 5.89 29.52
CA PRO A 337 14.69 5.35 30.86
C PRO A 337 14.19 6.47 31.77
N GLY A 338 12.96 6.32 32.27
CA GLY A 338 12.41 7.26 33.25
C GLY A 338 13.22 7.25 34.56
N LEU A 339 12.83 8.11 35.50
CA LEU A 339 13.44 8.33 36.82
C LEU A 339 13.72 7.07 37.69
N GLN A 340 13.35 5.87 37.24
CA GLN A 340 13.71 4.60 37.87
C GLN A 340 14.46 3.69 36.90
N ASN A 341 15.80 3.64 37.03
CA ASN A 341 16.72 2.52 36.73
C ASN A 341 16.33 1.49 35.64
N SER A 342 15.67 1.90 34.57
CA SER A 342 15.27 1.01 33.47
C SER A 342 16.37 1.05 32.41
N GLN A 343 16.73 -0.12 31.88
CA GLN A 343 17.68 -0.17 30.77
C GLN A 343 17.01 0.35 29.49
N PRO A 344 17.76 0.96 28.57
CA PRO A 344 17.22 1.34 27.27
C PRO A 344 16.69 0.09 26.56
N GLN A 345 15.48 0.20 26.01
CA GLN A 345 14.86 -0.86 25.24
C GLN A 345 14.65 -0.38 23.81
N LEU A 346 15.02 -1.24 22.87
CA LEU A 346 14.62 -1.07 21.48
C LEU A 346 13.20 -1.66 21.38
N VAL A 347 12.23 -0.81 21.05
CA VAL A 347 10.84 -1.20 20.91
C VAL A 347 10.39 -0.99 19.47
N CYS A 348 9.46 -1.80 18.99
CA CYS A 348 8.86 -1.62 17.69
C CYS A 348 7.34 -1.78 17.69
N LYS A 349 6.70 -1.26 16.65
CA LYS A 349 5.30 -1.54 16.34
C LYS A 349 5.06 -1.51 14.84
N GLN A 350 4.16 -2.36 14.34
CA GLN A 350 3.85 -2.47 12.92
C GLN A 350 2.95 -1.33 12.40
N SER A 351 2.06 -0.84 13.26
CA SER A 351 1.08 0.20 12.94
C SER A 351 0.96 1.20 14.08
N PRO A 352 0.55 2.46 13.84
CA PRO A 352 0.38 3.44 14.91
C PRO A 352 -0.57 2.99 16.02
N GLN A 353 -1.57 2.16 15.70
CA GLN A 353 -2.56 1.63 16.65
C GLN A 353 -2.09 0.41 17.44
N ASN A 354 -1.03 -0.27 17.01
CA ASN A 354 -0.53 -1.46 17.69
C ASN A 354 0.26 -1.06 18.94
N ASP A 355 0.22 -1.94 19.95
CA ASP A 355 1.08 -1.81 21.13
C ASP A 355 2.55 -2.01 20.77
N TRP A 356 3.41 -1.41 21.58
CA TRP A 356 4.86 -1.54 21.43
C TRP A 356 5.35 -2.89 21.93
N GLN A 357 6.15 -3.55 21.10
CA GLN A 357 6.81 -4.80 21.42
C GLN A 357 8.29 -4.54 21.66
N THR A 358 8.85 -5.14 22.71
CA THR A 358 10.28 -5.03 23.01
C THR A 358 11.08 -5.98 22.13
N LEU A 359 11.93 -5.43 21.28
CA LEU A 359 12.85 -6.20 20.44
C LEU A 359 14.07 -6.64 21.23
N LEU A 360 14.66 -5.71 21.99
CA LEU A 360 15.89 -5.93 22.73
C LEU A 360 15.86 -5.16 24.04
N THR A 361 16.27 -5.84 25.12
CA THR A 361 16.58 -5.21 26.40
C THR A 361 18.11 -5.11 26.51
N GLY A 362 18.63 -3.89 26.67
CA GLY A 362 20.08 -3.68 26.69
C GLY A 362 20.76 -4.36 27.87
N ASN A 363 21.52 -5.43 27.64
CA ASN A 363 22.41 -6.01 28.65
C ASN A 363 23.66 -5.14 28.83
N SER A 364 23.57 -4.06 29.58
CA SER A 364 24.76 -3.37 30.10
C SER A 364 24.63 -3.07 31.57
N SER A 365 25.46 -3.72 32.37
CA SER A 365 25.55 -3.54 33.82
C SER A 365 26.23 -2.23 34.26
N ASN A 366 26.76 -1.40 33.34
CA ASN A 366 27.70 -0.32 33.73
C ASN A 366 27.42 1.10 33.20
N HIS A 367 26.41 1.32 32.35
CA HIS A 367 26.14 2.64 31.77
C HIS A 367 24.64 2.95 31.75
N VAL A 368 24.24 4.00 32.49
CA VAL A 368 22.88 4.53 32.51
C VAL A 368 22.76 5.50 31.34
N ILE A 369 21.89 5.19 30.38
CA ILE A 369 21.50 6.16 29.35
C ILE A 369 20.65 7.23 30.05
N GLN A 370 21.00 8.52 29.95
CA GLN A 370 20.17 9.61 30.46
C GLN A 370 19.18 10.12 29.40
N GLU A 371 18.21 10.94 29.82
CA GLU A 371 16.96 11.37 29.16
C GLU A 371 17.05 11.92 27.71
N GLN A 372 18.25 12.04 27.14
CA GLN A 372 18.50 12.66 25.84
C GLN A 372 19.39 11.75 24.98
N CYS A 373 18.75 11.03 24.05
CA CYS A 373 19.43 10.25 23.02
C CYS A 373 19.12 10.84 21.65
N ASN A 374 20.17 11.23 20.93
CA ASN A 374 20.06 11.48 19.50
C ASN A 374 20.40 10.19 18.76
N THR A 375 19.63 9.89 17.72
CA THR A 375 19.84 8.70 16.90
C THR A 375 19.85 9.06 15.43
N VAL A 376 20.52 8.21 14.67
CA VAL A 376 20.60 8.29 13.22
C VAL A 376 20.80 6.88 12.69
N VAL A 377 20.35 6.64 11.47
CA VAL A 377 20.40 5.31 10.89
C VAL A 377 21.29 5.31 9.65
N TYR A 378 22.14 4.30 9.55
CA TYR A 378 23.01 4.07 8.40
C TYR A 378 23.11 2.57 8.11
N GLY A 379 23.00 2.20 6.83
CA GLY A 379 22.93 0.79 6.45
C GLY A 379 21.74 0.14 7.13
N ASN A 380 21.95 -0.92 7.91
CA ASN A 380 20.94 -1.59 8.77
C ASN A 380 21.23 -1.39 10.26
N SER A 381 22.02 -0.36 10.60
CA SER A 381 22.44 -0.08 11.97
C SER A 381 21.93 1.26 12.45
N VAL A 382 21.35 1.27 13.64
CA VAL A 382 20.99 2.49 14.37
C VAL A 382 22.18 2.91 15.20
N PHE A 383 22.70 4.10 14.92
CA PHE A 383 23.70 4.76 15.74
C PHE A 383 22.99 5.73 16.65
N GLY A 384 23.35 5.74 17.93
CA GLY A 384 22.83 6.75 18.84
C GLY A 384 23.89 7.20 19.81
N THR A 385 23.74 8.43 20.27
CA THR A 385 24.64 9.03 21.25
C THR A 385 23.88 9.38 22.51
N THR A 386 24.51 9.16 23.65
CA THR A 386 24.01 9.55 24.96
C THR A 386 25.12 10.26 25.73
N CYS A 387 24.78 11.25 26.55
CA CYS A 387 25.73 11.95 27.41
C CYS A 387 25.61 11.41 28.85
N ASP A 388 26.75 11.13 29.48
CA ASP A 388 26.85 10.95 30.91
C ASP A 388 27.38 12.25 31.52
N VAL A 389 26.47 13.05 32.09
CA VAL A 389 26.80 14.33 32.71
C VAL A 389 27.75 14.14 33.90
N SER A 390 27.66 13.00 34.62
CA SER A 390 28.49 12.73 35.80
C SER A 390 29.94 12.43 35.43
N ARG A 391 30.16 11.77 34.28
CA ARG A 391 31.49 11.41 33.78
C ARG A 391 32.03 12.40 32.76
N ASN A 392 31.23 13.37 32.30
CA ASN A 392 31.57 14.33 31.26
C ASN A 392 32.03 13.63 29.97
N ILE A 393 31.35 12.55 29.58
CA ILE A 393 31.67 11.74 28.40
C ILE A 393 30.38 11.53 27.59
N THR A 394 30.48 11.73 26.28
CA THR A 394 29.44 11.31 25.34
C THR A 394 29.79 9.91 24.80
N PHE A 395 28.86 8.98 24.94
CA PHE A 395 28.99 7.61 24.43
C PHE A 395 28.19 7.46 23.15
N MET A 396 28.71 6.66 22.22
CA MET A 396 27.96 6.18 21.07
C MET A 396 27.60 4.71 21.27
N PHE A 397 26.44 4.31 20.80
CA PHE A 397 26.00 2.93 20.75
C PHE A 397 25.55 2.59 19.33
N GLN A 398 25.70 1.32 18.96
CA GLN A 398 25.23 0.79 17.69
C GLN A 398 24.28 -0.38 17.94
N PHE A 399 23.11 -0.34 17.31
CA PHE A 399 22.19 -1.45 17.22
C PHE A 399 22.16 -1.98 15.79
N ASP A 400 22.47 -3.25 15.58
CA ASP A 400 22.28 -3.91 14.30
C ASP A 400 20.84 -4.49 14.26
N LEU A 401 20.01 -3.95 13.37
CA LEU A 401 18.60 -4.33 13.24
C LEU A 401 18.42 -5.76 12.69
N GLN A 402 19.42 -6.30 11.97
CA GLN A 402 19.35 -7.65 11.40
C GLN A 402 19.96 -8.71 12.32
N LYS A 403 21.03 -8.37 13.03
CA LYS A 403 21.73 -9.32 13.93
C LYS A 403 21.20 -9.31 15.36
N GLY A 404 20.22 -8.46 15.66
CA GLY A 404 19.60 -8.36 16.98
C GLY A 404 20.59 -8.05 18.11
N GLY A 405 21.75 -7.47 17.79
CA GLY A 405 22.84 -7.28 18.73
C GLY A 405 23.00 -5.81 19.10
N MET A 406 22.91 -5.50 20.40
CA MET A 406 23.37 -4.21 20.93
C MET A 406 24.89 -4.26 21.14
N LYS A 407 25.62 -3.41 20.43
CA LYS A 407 27.06 -3.19 20.67
C LYS A 407 27.26 -1.80 21.25
N PHE A 408 27.50 -1.73 22.56
CA PHE A 408 28.09 -0.55 23.16
C PHE A 408 29.55 -0.49 22.72
N ALA A 409 29.90 0.53 21.95
CA ALA A 409 31.26 0.73 21.50
C ALA A 409 31.58 2.21 21.55
N LEU A 410 32.68 2.59 22.20
CA LEU A 410 33.32 3.87 21.97
C LEU A 410 33.92 3.83 20.55
N ILE A 411 33.08 4.07 19.55
CA ILE A 411 33.50 4.11 18.15
C ILE A 411 34.23 5.45 17.97
N GLY A 412 35.56 5.37 17.89
CA GLY A 412 36.48 6.51 17.90
C GLY A 412 36.96 6.88 19.30
N GLN A 413 38.27 7.07 19.46
CA GLN A 413 38.83 7.63 20.68
C GLN A 413 38.45 9.11 20.81
N SER A 414 37.94 9.52 21.98
CA SER A 414 37.66 10.90 22.40
C SER A 414 36.60 11.67 21.60
N LEU A 415 35.33 11.53 21.97
CA LEU A 415 34.31 12.52 21.64
C LEU A 415 34.34 13.63 22.71
N LYS A 416 34.41 14.89 22.30
CA LYS A 416 34.19 16.03 23.21
C LYS A 416 32.81 15.89 23.85
N ASN A 417 32.69 16.19 25.14
CA ASN A 417 31.38 16.14 25.78
C ASN A 417 30.45 17.19 25.17
N ARG A 418 29.32 16.74 24.64
CA ARG A 418 28.25 17.59 24.11
C ARG A 418 26.91 17.15 24.73
N VAL A 419 26.09 18.14 25.03
CA VAL A 419 24.71 17.98 25.52
C VAL A 419 23.78 18.64 24.51
N ASN A 420 22.65 18.01 24.19
CA ASN A 420 21.71 18.49 23.17
C ASN A 420 22.34 18.79 21.79
N HIS A 421 23.37 18.02 21.41
CA HIS A 421 23.91 18.09 20.04
C HIS A 421 22.93 17.51 19.03
N THR A 422 23.24 17.61 17.74
CA THR A 422 22.48 16.95 16.68
C THR A 422 23.36 15.95 15.92
N LEU A 423 22.72 14.89 15.42
CA LEU A 423 23.37 13.83 14.64
C LEU A 423 22.78 13.81 13.23
N VAL A 424 23.64 13.80 12.22
CA VAL A 424 23.23 13.67 10.83
C VAL A 424 24.16 12.71 10.11
N CYS A 425 23.58 11.81 9.33
CA CYS A 425 24.33 10.95 8.41
C CYS A 425 24.20 11.52 7.00
N HIS A 426 25.34 11.63 6.32
CA HIS A 426 25.40 12.00 4.91
C HIS A 426 26.46 11.16 4.20
N LYS A 427 26.04 10.41 3.17
CA LYS A 427 26.91 9.44 2.48
C LYS A 427 27.41 8.42 3.51
N ASN A 428 28.72 8.23 3.63
CA ASN A 428 29.32 7.24 4.51
C ASN A 428 29.88 7.88 5.80
N TYR A 429 29.46 9.10 6.11
CA TYR A 429 29.97 9.86 7.25
C TYR A 429 28.86 10.24 8.22
N LEU A 430 29.17 10.10 9.50
CA LEU A 430 28.37 10.62 10.60
C LEU A 430 28.92 11.99 11.00
N TYR A 431 28.04 12.97 11.15
CA TYR A 431 28.39 14.30 11.60
C TYR A 431 27.71 14.61 12.93
N ILE A 432 28.49 15.17 13.85
CA ILE A 432 28.04 15.68 15.14
C ILE A 432 28.31 17.17 15.18
N MET A 433 27.28 17.93 15.51
CA MET A 433 27.36 19.39 15.53
C MET A 433 26.42 19.98 16.58
N GLY A 434 26.74 21.20 17.00
CA GLY A 434 25.96 21.94 17.99
C GLY A 434 26.07 21.37 19.41
N GLY A 435 25.16 21.84 20.26
CA GLY A 435 25.07 21.52 21.67
C GLY A 435 25.01 22.77 22.56
N ASP A 436 24.47 22.61 23.76
CA ASP A 436 24.29 23.71 24.72
C ASP A 436 25.59 24.08 25.46
N ASN A 437 26.66 23.32 25.22
CA ASN A 437 28.00 23.58 25.75
C ASN A 437 28.72 24.74 25.03
N GLY A 438 28.11 25.34 24.00
CA GLY A 438 28.71 26.41 23.20
C GLY A 438 29.80 25.94 22.24
N ASP A 439 29.97 24.63 22.03
CA ASP A 439 30.98 24.10 21.12
C ASP A 439 30.56 24.30 19.66
N LEU A 440 31.36 25.11 18.95
CA LEU A 440 31.15 25.40 17.55
C LEU A 440 31.69 24.29 16.63
N SER A 441 32.50 23.35 17.13
CA SER A 441 33.11 22.36 16.24
C SER A 441 32.07 21.41 15.62
N ILE A 442 32.30 21.07 14.36
CA ILE A 442 31.59 20.05 13.60
C ILE A 442 32.55 18.87 13.47
N ASP A 443 32.18 17.77 14.12
CA ASP A 443 32.99 16.55 14.15
C ASP A 443 32.40 15.52 13.19
N ARG A 444 33.28 14.81 12.47
CA ARG A 444 32.93 13.78 11.49
C ARG A 444 33.55 12.45 11.86
N LEU A 445 32.81 11.37 11.61
CA LEU A 445 33.27 9.99 11.75
C LEU A 445 32.96 9.21 10.48
N ASP A 446 33.93 8.43 10.02
CA ASP A 446 33.79 7.53 8.86
C ASP A 446 33.12 6.21 9.29
N LEU A 447 32.01 5.86 8.64
CA LEU A 447 31.21 4.67 8.94
C LEU A 447 31.62 3.43 8.14
N ASP A 448 32.47 3.55 7.12
CA ASP A 448 32.92 2.39 6.34
C ASP A 448 33.97 1.56 7.10
N LYS A 449 34.69 2.20 8.04
CA LYS A 449 35.71 1.56 8.88
C LYS A 449 35.58 1.93 10.36
N PRO A 450 34.43 1.68 11.01
CA PRO A 450 34.13 2.23 12.33
C PRO A 450 35.14 1.82 13.42
N ALA A 451 35.72 0.62 13.34
CA ALA A 451 36.73 0.14 14.29
C ALA A 451 38.09 0.85 14.18
N GLN A 452 38.37 1.51 13.04
CA GLN A 452 39.62 2.25 12.77
C GLN A 452 39.39 3.76 12.70
N SER A 453 38.13 4.19 12.63
CA SER A 453 37.75 5.59 12.53
C SER A 453 37.98 6.33 13.85
N GLN A 454 38.56 7.52 13.75
CA GLN A 454 38.63 8.49 14.84
C GLN A 454 37.75 9.70 14.47
N TRP A 455 37.20 10.35 15.49
CA TRP A 455 36.48 11.60 15.31
C TRP A 455 37.45 12.68 14.80
N GLN A 456 37.06 13.36 13.72
CA GLN A 456 37.84 14.44 13.14
C GLN A 456 37.00 15.72 13.12
N THR A 457 37.49 16.78 13.73
CA THR A 457 36.87 18.11 13.57
C THR A 457 37.11 18.59 12.14
N VAL A 458 36.04 18.74 11.38
CA VAL A 458 36.09 19.10 9.96
C VAL A 458 35.72 20.55 9.68
N GLY A 459 35.04 21.21 10.63
CA GLY A 459 34.63 22.59 10.46
C GLY A 459 34.10 23.19 11.76
N HIS A 460 33.59 24.42 11.66
CA HIS A 460 33.00 25.14 12.78
C HIS A 460 31.69 25.80 12.36
N LEU A 461 30.72 25.81 13.27
CA LEU A 461 29.53 26.64 13.19
C LEU A 461 29.92 28.11 13.27
N VAL A 462 29.16 28.96 12.58
CA VAL A 462 29.37 30.41 12.63
C VAL A 462 28.94 30.95 13.99
N GLN A 463 27.87 30.40 14.56
CA GLN A 463 27.35 30.78 15.87
C GLN A 463 26.83 29.57 16.67
N ALA A 464 26.97 29.62 17.99
CA ALA A 464 26.42 28.60 18.88
C ALA A 464 24.90 28.71 18.90
N VAL A 465 24.22 27.56 18.82
CA VAL A 465 22.76 27.46 18.78
C VAL A 465 22.28 26.43 19.79
N SER A 466 21.19 26.74 20.48
CA SER A 466 20.50 25.81 21.39
C SER A 466 19.26 25.20 20.72
N GLY A 467 18.83 24.02 21.18
CA GLY A 467 17.68 23.32 20.58
C GLY A 467 17.88 23.03 19.08
N ALA A 468 19.12 22.71 18.69
CA ALA A 468 19.50 22.56 17.30
C ALA A 468 18.94 21.25 16.70
N THR A 469 18.43 21.33 15.48
CA THR A 469 18.05 20.18 14.65
C THR A 469 18.78 20.30 13.31
N ALA A 470 19.16 19.17 12.72
CA ALA A 470 19.87 19.18 11.44
C ALA A 470 19.37 18.10 10.48
N THR A 471 19.52 18.37 9.19
CA THR A 471 19.11 17.48 8.10
C THR A 471 19.98 17.68 6.86
N VAL A 472 19.95 16.72 5.95
CA VAL A 472 20.64 16.79 4.65
C VAL A 472 19.66 17.22 3.57
N LEU A 473 19.97 18.32 2.89
CA LEU A 473 19.25 18.77 1.70
C LEU A 473 20.22 18.85 0.51
N GLY A 474 20.07 17.92 -0.44
CA GLY A 474 21.04 17.76 -1.52
C GLY A 474 22.38 17.26 -0.99
N ASN A 475 23.44 18.05 -1.19
CA ASN A 475 24.78 17.78 -0.66
C ASN A 475 25.16 18.67 0.53
N VAL A 476 24.21 19.46 1.07
CA VAL A 476 24.48 20.41 2.17
C VAL A 476 23.76 19.95 3.43
N ILE A 477 24.41 20.11 4.58
CA ILE A 477 23.81 19.89 5.90
C ILE A 477 23.24 21.21 6.40
N ILE A 478 21.94 21.23 6.69
CA ILE A 478 21.23 22.39 7.22
C ILE A 478 21.05 22.18 8.71
N ILE A 479 21.35 23.22 9.48
CA ILE A 479 21.26 23.26 10.93
C ILE A 479 20.37 24.43 11.31
N ILE A 480 19.32 24.16 12.08
CA ILE A 480 18.39 25.19 12.57
C ILE A 480 18.38 25.11 14.09
N GLY A 481 18.65 26.22 14.75
CA GLY A 481 18.57 26.29 16.21
C GLY A 481 18.20 27.70 16.68
N ASN A 482 18.23 27.90 17.99
CA ASN A 482 17.86 29.16 18.62
C ASN A 482 19.11 29.93 19.05
N VAL A 483 19.05 31.25 18.92
CA VAL A 483 20.07 32.19 19.38
C VAL A 483 19.40 33.24 20.26
N LYS A 484 20.06 33.55 21.39
CA LYS A 484 19.74 34.72 22.23
C LYS A 484 20.60 35.89 21.74
N GLN A 485 19.98 36.99 21.32
CA GLN A 485 20.73 38.20 21.00
C GLN A 485 21.06 38.95 22.29
N GLU A 486 22.29 39.47 22.41
CA GLU A 486 22.69 40.28 23.57
C GLU A 486 21.79 41.52 23.68
N GLY A 487 21.09 41.68 24.81
CA GLY A 487 20.25 42.83 25.10
C GLY A 487 18.77 42.73 24.69
N GLN A 488 18.31 41.57 24.21
CA GLN A 488 16.88 41.29 23.95
C GLN A 488 16.44 39.99 24.64
N ASP A 489 15.25 39.98 25.26
CA ASP A 489 14.66 38.78 25.87
C ASP A 489 14.11 37.78 24.82
N GLU A 490 13.94 38.23 23.57
CA GLU A 490 13.39 37.40 22.50
C GLU A 490 14.46 36.50 21.88
N THR A 491 14.16 35.19 21.85
CA THR A 491 14.97 34.21 21.12
C THR A 491 14.57 34.22 19.64
N SER A 492 15.56 34.13 18.75
CA SER A 492 15.34 34.05 17.30
C SER A 492 15.87 32.72 16.75
N SER A 493 15.29 32.27 15.64
CA SER A 493 15.78 31.08 14.92
C SER A 493 16.95 31.47 14.02
N LEU A 494 18.03 30.70 14.04
CA LEU A 494 19.16 30.84 13.13
C LEU A 494 19.30 29.59 12.25
N ILE A 495 19.55 29.81 10.97
CA ILE A 495 19.82 28.75 10.00
C ILE A 495 21.28 28.84 9.55
N GLN A 496 22.00 27.72 9.66
CA GLN A 496 23.37 27.58 9.22
C GLN A 496 23.47 26.41 8.25
N CYS A 497 24.23 26.58 7.17
CA CYS A 497 24.44 25.56 6.16
C CYS A 497 25.91 25.17 6.12
N PHE A 498 26.19 23.89 6.33
CA PHE A 498 27.52 23.30 6.25
C PHE A 498 27.65 22.50 4.95
N ASP A 499 28.59 22.89 4.11
CA ASP A 499 28.94 22.15 2.88
C ASP A 499 30.07 21.14 3.21
N PRO A 500 29.79 19.83 3.18
CA PRO A 500 30.80 18.80 3.48
C PRO A 500 31.86 18.62 2.38
N GLU A 501 31.68 19.22 1.19
CA GLU A 501 32.69 19.17 0.12
C GLU A 501 33.74 20.26 0.32
N THR A 502 33.33 21.47 0.71
CA THR A 502 34.22 22.60 0.96
C THR A 502 34.65 22.73 2.43
N MET A 503 34.00 22.00 3.33
CA MET A 503 34.19 22.06 4.79
C MET A 503 33.93 23.47 5.37
N SER A 504 33.03 24.23 4.75
CA SER A 504 32.71 25.60 5.15
C SER A 504 31.26 25.74 5.60
N THR A 505 31.03 26.52 6.66
CA THR A 505 29.69 26.88 7.14
C THR A 505 29.35 28.31 6.72
N HIS A 506 28.14 28.53 6.23
CA HIS A 506 27.60 29.86 5.92
C HIS A 506 26.25 30.06 6.61
N LEU A 507 25.94 31.33 6.94
CA LEU A 507 24.64 31.72 7.48
C LEU A 507 23.66 31.93 6.34
N VAL A 508 22.44 31.42 6.51
CA VAL A 508 21.36 31.71 5.60
C VAL A 508 20.48 32.79 6.22
N VAL A 509 20.36 33.91 5.53
CA VAL A 509 19.45 35.00 5.92
C VAL A 509 18.05 34.64 5.47
N ASP A 510 17.29 33.96 6.33
CA ASP A 510 15.86 33.71 6.09
C ASP A 510 15.07 33.76 7.42
N ALA A 511 13.89 34.35 7.38
CA ALA A 511 13.15 34.80 8.56
C ALA A 511 12.20 33.71 9.09
N LEU A 512 12.74 32.71 9.78
CA LEU A 512 11.94 31.94 10.76
C LEU A 512 11.65 32.87 11.96
N ALA A 513 10.57 33.66 11.83
CA ALA A 513 10.25 34.78 12.71
C ALA A 513 10.01 34.40 14.19
N LYS A 514 9.74 33.13 14.50
CA LYS A 514 9.45 32.67 15.86
C LYS A 514 10.40 31.56 16.29
N ALA A 515 11.06 31.74 17.43
CA ALA A 515 11.78 30.66 18.10
C ALA A 515 10.80 29.55 18.49
N SER A 516 11.30 28.31 18.42
CA SER A 516 10.60 27.09 18.79
C SER A 516 11.58 26.29 19.64
N GLU A 517 11.14 25.79 20.79
CA GLU A 517 12.01 25.02 21.68
C GLU A 517 12.49 23.74 20.99
N LYS A 518 11.57 23.05 20.29
CA LYS A 518 11.90 21.90 19.44
C LYS A 518 11.36 22.04 18.03
N ARG A 519 12.08 21.40 17.11
CA ARG A 519 11.77 21.33 15.67
C ARG A 519 12.18 19.97 15.15
N VAL A 520 11.40 19.45 14.21
CA VAL A 520 11.68 18.15 13.60
C VAL A 520 11.64 18.27 12.09
N PHE A 521 12.57 17.61 11.41
CA PHE A 521 12.55 17.49 9.96
C PHE A 521 11.77 16.25 9.54
N VAL A 522 10.95 16.41 8.49
CA VAL A 522 10.22 15.33 7.84
C VAL A 522 10.64 15.29 6.38
N LYS A 523 10.97 14.10 5.86
CA LYS A 523 11.42 13.93 4.47
C LYS A 523 10.36 13.21 3.66
N ARG A 524 10.10 13.67 2.42
CA ARG A 524 9.25 12.98 1.45
C ARG A 524 9.89 13.03 0.08
N TRP A 525 10.34 11.90 -0.46
CA TRP A 525 11.09 11.84 -1.72
C TRP A 525 12.30 12.81 -1.74
N SER A 526 12.29 13.82 -2.61
CA SER A 526 13.30 14.87 -2.70
C SER A 526 13.14 15.96 -1.66
N ASP A 527 11.94 16.11 -1.13
CA ASP A 527 11.51 17.28 -0.38
C ASP A 527 11.78 17.08 1.10
N VAL A 528 12.25 18.16 1.73
CA VAL A 528 12.52 18.20 3.16
C VAL A 528 11.66 19.29 3.75
N TYR A 529 10.99 18.96 4.85
CA TYR A 529 10.08 19.86 5.50
C TYR A 529 10.46 20.04 6.96
N LEU A 530 10.18 21.21 7.49
CA LEU A 530 10.39 21.58 8.88
C LEU A 530 9.05 21.68 9.60
N LEU A 531 8.93 20.97 10.71
CA LEU A 531 7.75 20.95 11.57
C LEU A 531 8.06 21.59 12.92
N GLN A 532 7.21 22.52 13.35
CA GLN A 532 7.30 23.21 14.64
C GLN A 532 6.21 22.73 15.62
N GLU A 533 6.40 22.98 16.92
CA GLU A 533 5.53 22.49 18.01
C GLU A 533 4.07 22.92 17.88
N GLY A 534 3.84 24.12 17.34
CA GLY A 534 2.50 24.65 17.04
C GLY A 534 1.88 24.11 15.75
N GLY A 535 2.47 23.09 15.12
CA GLY A 535 1.96 22.45 13.91
C GLY A 535 2.29 23.17 12.61
N ASP A 536 3.00 24.30 12.67
CA ASP A 536 3.45 25.04 11.48
C ASP A 536 4.47 24.21 10.69
N PHE A 537 4.22 24.06 9.39
CA PHE A 537 4.99 23.19 8.51
C PHE A 537 5.49 23.94 7.26
N TRP A 538 6.79 23.83 7.01
CA TRP A 538 7.51 24.60 6.00
C TRP A 538 8.22 23.66 5.05
N LEU A 539 8.16 23.92 3.74
CA LEU A 539 8.96 23.22 2.74
C LEU A 539 10.30 23.94 2.54
N LEU A 540 11.40 23.21 2.69
CA LEU A 540 12.74 23.69 2.39
C LEU A 540 13.09 23.39 0.94
N GLN A 541 13.41 24.43 0.17
CA GLN A 541 13.93 24.28 -1.20
C GLN A 541 15.26 24.99 -1.33
N THR A 542 16.24 24.31 -1.93
CA THR A 542 17.46 24.97 -2.38
C THR A 542 17.19 25.65 -3.72
N THR A 543 17.63 26.88 -3.85
CA THR A 543 17.69 27.53 -5.16
C THR A 543 18.94 27.09 -5.91
N ARG A 544 19.00 27.36 -7.23
CA ARG A 544 20.19 27.05 -8.04
C ARG A 544 21.43 27.85 -7.60
N GLU A 545 21.21 28.96 -6.90
CA GLU A 545 22.25 29.70 -6.19
C GLU A 545 22.46 29.02 -4.83
N LYS A 546 23.64 28.42 -4.62
CA LYS A 546 23.97 27.58 -3.45
C LYS A 546 23.74 28.26 -2.08
N ASP A 547 23.54 29.58 -2.05
CA ASP A 547 23.50 30.41 -0.84
C ASP A 547 22.09 30.86 -0.41
N ARG A 548 21.04 30.46 -1.14
CA ARG A 548 19.65 30.81 -0.77
C ARG A 548 18.79 29.57 -0.57
N LEU A 549 18.51 29.27 0.70
CA LEU A 549 17.41 28.41 1.11
C LEU A 549 16.12 29.22 1.00
N ASN A 550 15.09 28.66 0.37
CA ASN A 550 13.75 29.21 0.41
C ASN A 550 12.89 28.38 1.36
N LEU A 551 12.33 29.02 2.38
CA LEU A 551 11.33 28.45 3.28
C LEU A 551 9.92 28.81 2.80
N ASN A 552 9.21 27.83 2.25
CA ASN A 552 7.83 28.01 1.80
C ASN A 552 6.84 27.49 2.85
N TYR A 553 6.07 28.39 3.47
CA TYR A 553 5.00 27.99 4.39
C TYR A 553 3.95 27.15 3.67
N ARG A 554 3.66 25.96 4.18
CA ARG A 554 2.67 25.03 3.60
C ARG A 554 1.35 25.02 4.35
N GLY A 555 1.36 25.39 5.63
CA GLY A 555 0.17 25.42 6.46
C GLY A 555 0.47 25.00 7.89
N ARG A 556 -0.61 24.85 8.66
CA ARG A 556 -0.60 24.41 10.05
C ARG A 556 -1.38 23.11 10.19
N LEU A 557 -0.75 22.08 10.76
CA LEU A 557 -1.34 20.74 10.90
C LEU A 557 -2.25 20.60 12.12
N TRP A 558 -1.95 21.32 13.21
CA TRP A 558 -2.73 21.32 14.46
C TRP A 558 -2.59 22.66 15.17
N ASN A 559 -3.46 22.97 16.14
CA ASN A 559 -3.49 24.27 16.82
C ASN A 559 -3.00 24.24 18.28
N SER A 560 -2.59 23.09 18.79
CA SER A 560 -2.09 22.92 20.16
C SER A 560 -0.56 22.89 20.21
N GLN A 561 0.02 23.30 21.33
CA GLN A 561 1.46 23.15 21.55
C GLN A 561 1.77 21.69 21.91
N VAL A 562 2.70 21.09 21.18
CA VAL A 562 3.10 19.69 21.34
C VAL A 562 4.62 19.64 21.45
N ASN A 563 5.15 19.05 22.53
CA ASN A 563 6.60 18.89 22.73
C ASN A 563 7.13 17.81 21.78
N LEU A 564 7.56 18.23 20.59
CA LEU A 564 7.99 17.33 19.50
C LEU A 564 9.31 16.67 19.82
N THR A 565 9.38 15.34 19.66
CA THR A 565 10.65 14.61 19.76
C THR A 565 11.15 14.16 18.39
N SER A 566 10.28 13.53 17.60
CA SER A 566 10.64 13.03 16.26
C SER A 566 9.39 12.81 15.41
N ALA A 567 9.57 12.69 14.09
CA ALA A 567 8.47 12.53 13.15
C ALA A 567 8.97 11.78 11.92
N ILE A 568 8.15 10.88 11.40
CA ILE A 568 8.42 10.08 10.20
C ILE A 568 7.18 10.03 9.32
N ILE A 569 7.37 9.69 8.06
CA ILE A 569 6.26 9.31 7.18
C ILE A 569 6.28 7.81 7.00
N TYR A 570 5.20 7.17 7.40
CA TYR A 570 5.01 5.72 7.30
C TYR A 570 3.68 5.45 6.59
N ARG A 571 3.72 4.75 5.45
CA ARG A 571 2.52 4.40 4.65
C ARG A 571 1.72 5.64 4.17
N GLU A 572 2.42 6.72 3.81
CA GLU A 572 1.83 8.04 3.44
C GLU A 572 1.07 8.74 4.59
N GLU A 573 1.22 8.27 5.83
CA GLU A 573 0.71 8.91 7.04
C GLU A 573 1.88 9.54 7.82
N LEU A 574 1.68 10.74 8.36
CA LEU A 574 2.66 11.41 9.20
C LEU A 574 2.51 10.88 10.64
N VAL A 575 3.56 10.28 11.18
CA VAL A 575 3.60 9.82 12.58
C VAL A 575 4.54 10.70 13.36
N VAL A 576 4.01 11.40 14.35
CA VAL A 576 4.70 12.35 15.21
C VAL A 576 4.80 11.78 16.61
N LEU A 577 6.00 11.76 17.17
CA LEU A 577 6.26 11.41 18.56
C LEU A 577 6.40 12.69 19.38
N ALA A 578 5.63 12.78 20.47
CA ALA A 578 5.62 13.91 21.37
C ALA A 578 5.74 13.46 22.82
N LYS A 579 6.48 14.22 23.64
CA LYS A 579 6.46 13.98 25.09
C LYS A 579 5.14 14.50 25.70
N PRO A 580 4.55 13.79 26.67
CA PRO A 580 3.44 14.34 27.44
C PRO A 580 3.91 15.61 28.15
N SER A 581 3.15 16.69 28.04
CA SER A 581 3.43 17.95 28.74
C SER A 581 3.34 17.70 30.24
N THR A 582 4.47 17.75 30.94
CA THR A 582 4.50 17.77 32.40
C THR A 582 3.91 19.09 32.89
N SER A 583 2.60 19.13 33.14
CA SER A 583 2.01 20.21 33.94
C SER A 583 2.54 20.11 35.38
N GLN A 584 3.36 21.09 35.78
CA GLN A 584 3.44 21.64 37.14
C GLN A 584 3.19 20.69 38.34
N ALA A 585 3.93 19.58 38.48
CA ALA A 585 3.86 18.72 39.67
C ALA A 585 5.07 18.86 40.62
N ALA A 586 5.95 19.85 40.42
CA ALA A 586 7.18 20.00 41.21
C ALA A 586 7.49 21.43 41.65
N ALA A 587 6.47 22.27 41.88
CA ALA A 587 6.63 23.56 42.57
C ALA A 587 5.30 24.01 43.17
N ASP A 588 4.95 23.45 44.33
CA ASP A 588 4.33 24.14 45.47
C ASP A 588 3.58 23.14 46.36
N GLY A 589 4.21 22.83 47.49
CA GLY A 589 3.53 22.19 48.59
C GLY A 589 2.61 23.19 49.29
N SER A 590 1.38 23.35 48.80
CA SER A 590 0.28 23.85 49.64
C SER A 590 -1.08 23.65 48.99
N GLN A 591 -1.85 22.79 49.66
CA GLN A 591 -3.31 22.75 49.80
C GLN A 591 -4.19 22.86 48.54
N GLY A 592 -4.94 21.79 48.32
CA GLY A 592 -5.82 21.60 47.19
C GLY A 592 -6.97 22.60 47.11
N GLN A 593 -7.36 22.85 45.87
CA GLN A 593 -8.75 23.03 45.47
C GLN A 593 -8.89 22.46 44.06
N ASN A 594 -9.86 21.56 43.91
CA ASN A 594 -10.31 21.01 42.64
C ASN A 594 -10.67 22.17 41.71
N LEU A 595 -9.88 22.35 40.66
CA LEU A 595 -10.31 23.00 39.44
C LEU A 595 -10.22 21.94 38.36
N ASP A 596 -11.38 21.39 38.01
CA ASP A 596 -11.62 20.71 36.75
C ASP A 596 -11.21 21.66 35.62
N GLN A 597 -9.94 21.60 35.20
CA GLN A 597 -9.51 22.19 33.96
C GLN A 597 -9.54 21.09 32.91
N GLU A 598 -10.46 21.27 31.98
CA GLU A 598 -10.51 20.59 30.69
C GLU A 598 -9.10 20.58 30.08
N GLU A 599 -8.36 19.49 30.28
CA GLU A 599 -7.25 19.16 29.39
C GLU A 599 -7.86 19.01 28.01
N ASP A 600 -7.66 20.03 27.17
CA ASP A 600 -7.94 20.02 25.74
C ASP A 600 -7.40 18.71 25.15
N LYS A 601 -8.28 17.72 25.02
CA LYS A 601 -8.02 16.42 24.42
C LYS A 601 -7.73 16.67 22.94
N VAL A 602 -6.49 17.02 22.62
CA VAL A 602 -6.01 17.05 21.24
C VAL A 602 -6.24 15.64 20.70
N PRO A 603 -7.13 15.46 19.70
CA PRO A 603 -7.43 14.14 19.19
C PRO A 603 -6.14 13.51 18.66
N THR A 604 -5.89 12.25 19.02
CA THR A 604 -4.71 11.46 18.63
C THR A 604 -4.61 11.22 17.12
N ARG A 605 -5.64 11.61 16.38
CA ARG A 605 -5.79 11.44 14.94
C ARG A 605 -6.36 12.71 14.32
N TRP A 606 -5.67 13.26 13.33
CA TRP A 606 -6.13 14.40 12.54
C TRP A 606 -6.32 13.97 11.08
N GLU A 607 -7.53 14.18 10.56
CA GLU A 607 -7.82 14.20 9.13
C GLU A 607 -7.81 15.67 8.72
N THR A 608 -6.76 16.10 8.03
CA THR A 608 -6.56 17.53 7.73
C THR A 608 -7.30 17.89 6.45
N PRO A 609 -8.32 18.77 6.48
CA PRO A 609 -9.18 19.05 5.32
C PRO A 609 -8.48 19.83 4.18
N GLN A 610 -7.27 20.35 4.42
CA GLN A 610 -6.48 21.13 3.45
C GLN A 610 -5.15 20.44 3.06
N ASN A 611 -4.92 19.20 3.50
CA ASN A 611 -3.61 18.56 3.35
C ASN A 611 -3.59 17.62 2.14
N GLU A 612 -2.89 18.05 1.09
CA GLU A 612 -2.61 17.22 -0.09
C GLU A 612 -1.42 16.26 0.13
N LEU A 613 -0.67 16.41 1.23
CA LEU A 613 0.62 15.71 1.43
C LEU A 613 0.50 14.41 2.21
N PHE A 614 -0.36 14.36 3.23
CA PHE A 614 -0.51 13.19 4.11
C PHE A 614 -1.95 12.72 4.12
N LYS A 615 -2.15 11.39 4.07
CA LYS A 615 -3.47 10.80 4.22
C LYS A 615 -4.03 11.08 5.62
N ARG A 616 -3.17 10.99 6.64
CA ARG A 616 -3.49 11.19 8.07
C ARG A 616 -2.28 11.68 8.85
N VAL A 617 -2.54 12.27 10.02
CA VAL A 617 -1.53 12.63 11.01
C VAL A 617 -1.83 11.92 12.34
N HIS A 618 -0.84 11.21 12.87
CA HIS A 618 -0.87 10.50 14.15
C HIS A 618 0.07 11.17 15.15
N ILE A 619 -0.43 11.50 16.34
CA ILE A 619 0.39 12.04 17.43
C ILE A 619 0.46 11.01 18.55
N LEU A 620 1.66 10.45 18.75
CA LEU A 620 1.98 9.48 19.81
C LEU A 620 2.55 10.23 21.01
N ARG A 621 1.79 10.33 22.09
CA ARG A 621 2.22 10.98 23.35
C ARG A 621 2.91 9.97 24.25
N GLU A 622 4.19 9.76 24.04
CA GLU A 622 4.96 8.71 24.71
C GLU A 622 6.36 9.22 25.08
N ASP A 623 6.90 8.79 26.23
CA ASP A 623 8.25 9.17 26.65
C ASP A 623 9.32 8.31 25.96
N LYS A 624 9.58 8.67 24.70
CA LYS A 624 10.51 7.99 23.81
C LYS A 624 11.42 9.00 23.12
N CYS A 625 12.61 8.54 22.74
CA CYS A 625 13.68 9.43 22.29
C CYS A 625 13.69 9.67 20.77
N CYS A 626 13.23 8.72 19.97
CA CYS A 626 13.33 8.81 18.51
C CYS A 626 12.34 7.88 17.83
N LEU A 627 11.99 8.16 16.58
CA LEU A 627 11.10 7.36 15.75
C LEU A 627 11.73 7.17 14.38
N MET A 628 11.79 5.92 13.91
CA MET A 628 12.36 5.56 12.61
C MET A 628 11.61 4.37 12.01
N THR A 629 11.67 4.19 10.69
CA THR A 629 11.12 3.02 9.99
C THR A 629 12.20 1.99 9.74
N ALA A 630 11.97 0.73 10.08
CA ALA A 630 12.88 -0.37 9.84
C ALA A 630 12.17 -1.53 9.15
N VAL A 631 12.97 -2.44 8.60
CA VAL A 631 12.50 -3.72 8.07
C VAL A 631 13.15 -4.82 8.89
N LEU A 632 12.33 -5.68 9.49
CA LEU A 632 12.77 -6.82 10.31
C LEU A 632 12.33 -8.13 9.67
N PRO A 633 13.05 -9.25 9.89
CA PRO A 633 12.56 -10.57 9.48
C PRO A 633 11.17 -10.82 10.05
N SER A 634 10.26 -11.38 9.25
CA SER A 634 8.97 -11.86 9.75
C SER A 634 9.20 -12.99 10.77
N ALA A 635 8.59 -12.87 11.95
CA ALA A 635 8.72 -13.84 13.04
C ALA A 635 7.90 -15.11 12.83
#